data_AF-A0A957IHM5-F1
#
_entry.id   AF-A0A957IHM5-F1
#
_cell.length_a   1.000
_cell.length_b   1.000
_cell.length_c   1.000
_cell.angle_alpha   90.00
_cell.angle_beta   90.00
_cell.angle_gamma   90.00
#
_symmetry.space_group_name_H-M   'P 1'
#
loop_
_entity.id
_entity.type
_entity.pdbx_description
1 polymer ?
#
loop_
_entity_poly.entity_id
_entity_poly.type
_entity_poly.pdbx_seq_one_letter_code
_entity_poly.pdbx_strand_id
1 'polypeptide(L)' 'MPQPLPAGHSVATRQQAIRLVLDGNSQRQAARHLGVANWLKAYADGLPPTLPGPDGPVEVAEQDELFTFIGEKKTKSTS' A
#
# COMPACT_ATOMS: atom_id res chain seq x y z
N MET A 1 17.41 -14.81 -31.38
CA MET A 1 17.98 -14.59 -30.04
C MET A 1 16.84 -14.44 -29.06
N PRO A 2 16.82 -15.12 -27.90
CA PRO A 2 15.78 -14.90 -26.90
C PRO A 2 15.94 -13.50 -26.30
N GLN A 3 14.84 -12.77 -26.17
CA GLN A 3 14.83 -11.44 -25.56
C GLN A 3 15.15 -11.58 -24.05
N PRO A 4 16.11 -10.83 -23.50
CA PRO A 4 16.41 -10.89 -22.07
C PRO A 4 15.18 -10.48 -21.26
N LEU A 5 14.86 -11.26 -20.24
CA LEU A 5 13.78 -10.94 -19.31
C LEU A 5 14.09 -9.59 -18.63
N PRO A 6 13.10 -8.69 -18.50
CA PRO A 6 13.31 -7.44 -17.79
C PRO A 6 13.76 -7.76 -16.36
N ALA A 7 14.85 -7.12 -15.92
CA ALA A 7 15.38 -7.34 -14.58
C ALA A 7 14.34 -6.93 -13.53
N GLY A 8 13.92 -7.91 -12.71
CA GLY A 8 12.99 -7.71 -11.60
C GLY A 8 11.52 -8.02 -11.91
N HIS A 9 10.64 -7.66 -10.98
CA HIS A 9 9.22 -7.98 -11.07
C HIS A 9 8.49 -7.10 -12.09
N SER A 10 7.58 -7.73 -12.84
CA SER A 10 6.67 -7.05 -13.75
C SER A 10 5.78 -6.05 -13.02
N VAL A 11 5.31 -5.00 -13.71
CA VAL A 11 4.38 -4.01 -13.16
C VAL A 11 3.11 -4.69 -12.62
N ALA A 12 2.60 -5.71 -13.31
CA ALA A 12 1.43 -6.47 -12.88
C ALA A 12 1.65 -7.15 -11.53
N THR A 13 2.82 -7.77 -11.32
CA THR A 13 3.19 -8.38 -10.03
C THR A 13 3.24 -7.33 -8.92
N ARG A 14 3.75 -6.12 -9.22
CA ARG A 14 3.78 -5.02 -8.24
C ARG A 14 2.38 -4.57 -7.83
N GLN A 15 1.50 -4.39 -8.80
CA GLN A 15 0.11 -4.01 -8.56
C GLN A 15 -0.65 -5.07 -7.76
N GLN A 16 -0.39 -6.36 -8.04
CA GLN A 16 -1.00 -7.45 -7.28
C GLN A 16 -0.54 -7.46 -5.82
N ALA A 17 0.75 -7.19 -5.55
CA ALA A 17 1.26 -7.08 -4.19
C ALA A 17 0.62 -5.93 -3.41
N ILE A 18 0.40 -4.77 -4.07
CA ILE A 18 -0.29 -3.62 -3.47
C ILE A 18 -1.74 -4.00 -3.13
N ARG A 19 -2.47 -4.62 -4.06
CA ARG A 19 -3.86 -5.06 -3.84
C ARG A 19 -3.99 -5.99 -2.64
N LEU A 20 -3.14 -7.02 -2.55
CA LEU A 20 -3.15 -7.93 -1.40
C LEU A 20 -3.06 -7.20 -0.05
N VAL A 21 -2.21 -6.16 0.03
CA VAL A 21 -2.06 -5.38 1.27
C VAL A 21 -3.29 -4.50 1.53
N LEU A 22 -3.86 -3.87 0.50
CA LEU A 22 -5.09 -3.09 0.62
C LEU A 22 -6.30 -3.96 1.01
N ASP A 23 -6.32 -5.22 0.57
CA ASP A 23 -7.35 -6.21 0.92
C ASP A 23 -7.18 -6.78 2.35
N GLY A 24 -6.22 -6.25 3.13
CA GLY A 24 -6.06 -6.59 4.55
C GLY A 24 -4.92 -7.55 4.87
N ASN A 25 -4.09 -7.94 3.91
CA ASN A 25 -2.89 -8.73 4.22
C ASN A 25 -1.78 -7.86 4.81
N SER A 26 -0.97 -8.43 5.69
CA SER A 26 0.29 -7.77 6.07
C SER A 26 1.26 -7.72 4.88
N GLN A 27 2.13 -6.70 4.85
CA GLN A 27 3.21 -6.60 3.86
C GLN A 27 4.07 -7.88 3.80
N ARG A 28 4.29 -8.57 4.94
CA ARG A 28 5.02 -9.85 4.98
C ARG A 28 4.27 -10.99 4.30
N GLN A 29 2.94 -11.06 4.41
CA GLN A 29 2.15 -12.07 3.72
C GLN A 29 2.18 -11.83 2.21
N ALA A 30 1.97 -10.57 1.77
CA ALA A 30 2.10 -10.22 0.36
C ALA A 30 3.51 -10.53 -0.20
N ALA A 31 4.58 -10.24 0.57
CA ALA A 31 5.95 -10.60 0.21
C ALA A 31 6.14 -12.12 0.04
N ARG A 32 5.56 -12.94 0.92
CA ARG A 32 5.66 -14.40 0.82
C ARG A 32 4.99 -14.94 -0.43
N HIS A 33 3.90 -14.32 -0.86
CA HIS A 33 3.19 -14.72 -2.07
C HIS A 33 3.90 -14.27 -3.35
N LEU A 34 4.57 -13.11 -3.37
CA LEU A 34 5.02 -12.46 -4.61
C LEU A 34 6.51 -12.06 -4.67
N GLY A 35 7.26 -12.23 -3.58
CA GLY A 35 8.72 -12.05 -3.52
C GLY A 35 9.23 -10.69 -3.03
N VAL A 36 8.42 -9.61 -3.04
CA VAL A 36 8.83 -8.25 -2.60
C VAL A 36 7.62 -7.45 -2.09
N ALA A 37 7.79 -6.65 -1.02
CA ALA A 37 6.69 -5.90 -0.37
C ALA A 37 6.90 -4.38 -0.19
N ASN A 38 8.02 -3.80 -0.62
CA ASN A 38 8.31 -2.39 -0.34
C ASN A 38 7.67 -1.39 -1.31
N TRP A 39 6.73 -1.83 -2.17
CA TRP A 39 6.10 -0.94 -3.17
C TRP A 39 4.92 -0.14 -2.64
N LEU A 40 4.32 -0.54 -1.51
CA LEU A 40 3.18 0.19 -0.95
C LEU A 40 3.55 1.64 -0.61
N LYS A 41 4.75 1.87 -0.07
CA LYS A 41 5.24 3.23 0.21
C LYS A 41 5.35 4.05 -1.08
N ALA A 42 5.97 3.51 -2.11
CA ALA A 42 6.11 4.21 -3.39
C ALA A 42 4.75 4.49 -4.05
N TYR A 43 3.79 3.59 -3.89
CA TYR A 43 2.41 3.81 -4.32
C TYR A 43 1.75 4.94 -3.53
N ALA A 44 1.86 4.93 -2.20
CA ALA A 44 1.32 5.98 -1.33
C ALA A 44 1.96 7.35 -1.59
N ASP A 45 3.26 7.39 -1.81
CA ASP A 45 4.00 8.62 -2.15
C ASP A 45 3.58 9.18 -3.53
N GLY A 46 2.95 8.38 -4.38
CA GLY A 46 2.41 8.78 -5.69
C GLY A 46 0.92 9.14 -5.70
N LEU A 47 0.22 9.07 -4.56
CA LEU A 47 -1.17 9.48 -4.46
C LEU A 47 -1.29 11.01 -4.64
N PRO A 48 -2.39 11.51 -5.23
CA PRO A 48 -2.63 12.93 -5.30
C PRO A 48 -2.71 13.53 -3.89
N PRO A 49 -2.26 14.78 -3.68
CA PRO A 49 -2.29 15.42 -2.37
C PRO A 49 -3.72 15.59 -1.84
N THR A 50 -4.69 15.64 -2.75
CA THR A 50 -6.12 15.67 -2.46
C THR A 50 -6.78 14.44 -3.06
N LEU A 51 -7.54 13.72 -2.22
CA LEU A 51 -8.38 12.61 -2.66
C LEU A 51 -9.73 13.15 -3.14
N PRO A 52 -10.38 12.49 -4.10
CA PRO A 52 -11.72 12.87 -4.52
C PRO A 52 -12.69 12.79 -3.34
N GLY A 53 -13.34 13.91 -3.05
CA GLY A 53 -14.50 13.99 -2.17
C GLY A 53 -15.80 14.00 -3.00
N PRO A 54 -16.96 13.97 -2.33
CA PRO A 54 -18.25 14.12 -3.01
C PRO A 54 -18.32 15.46 -3.76
N ASP A 55 -18.90 15.44 -4.97
CA ASP A 55 -19.02 16.61 -5.86
C ASP A 55 -19.99 17.70 -5.35
N GLY A 56 -20.73 17.41 -4.28
CA GLY A 56 -21.79 18.26 -3.75
C GLY A 56 -21.85 18.24 -2.21
N PRO A 57 -22.73 19.07 -1.63
CA PRO A 57 -22.90 19.13 -0.18
C PRO A 57 -23.36 17.78 0.37
N VAL A 58 -22.70 17.34 1.44
CA VAL A 58 -23.10 16.15 2.20
C VAL A 58 -24.02 16.61 3.31
N GLU A 59 -25.32 16.32 3.20
CA GLU A 59 -26.32 16.73 4.21
C GLU A 59 -26.20 15.93 5.52
N VAL A 60 -25.84 14.65 5.43
CA VAL A 60 -25.64 13.75 6.57
C VAL A 60 -24.41 12.89 6.29
N ALA A 61 -23.45 12.90 7.22
CA ALA A 61 -22.27 12.04 7.19
C ALA A 61 -22.22 11.24 8.50
N GLU A 62 -22.52 9.95 8.43
CA GLU A 62 -22.33 9.03 9.55
C GLU A 62 -20.91 8.43 9.46
N GLN A 63 -20.17 8.49 10.56
CA GLN A 63 -18.87 7.85 10.69
C GLN A 63 -18.95 6.86 11.85
N ASP A 64 -18.77 5.57 11.57
CA ASP A 64 -18.57 4.58 12.63
C ASP A 64 -17.18 4.80 13.27
N GLU A 65 -17.14 4.77 14.60
CA GLU A 65 -15.89 4.94 15.35
C GLU A 65 -14.97 3.73 15.14
N LEU A 66 -13.85 3.96 14.44
CA LEU A 66 -12.79 2.97 14.27
C LEU A 66 -11.62 3.27 15.21
N PHE A 67 -11.44 2.43 16.23
CA PHE A 67 -10.28 2.50 17.10
C PHE A 67 -9.13 1.71 16.50
N THR A 68 -7.98 2.37 16.29
CA THR A 68 -6.74 1.71 15.90
C THR A 68 -5.56 2.28 16.67
N PHE A 69 -4.55 1.44 16.93
CA PHE A 69 -3.33 1.88 17.59
C PHE A 69 -2.32 2.35 16.54
N ILE A 70 -2.03 3.66 16.55
CA ILE A 70 -0.93 4.23 15.76
C ILE A 70 0.28 4.35 16.67
N GLY A 71 1.30 3.54 16.40
CA GLY A 71 2.58 3.59 17.10
C GLY A 71 3.67 4.25 16.26
N GLU A 72 4.51 5.05 16.88
CA GLU A 72 5.74 5.52 16.23
C GLU A 72 6.74 4.37 16.11
N LYS A 73 7.31 4.20 14.91
CA LYS A 73 8.37 3.22 14.72
C LYS A 73 9.58 3.65 15.55
N LYS A 74 10.09 2.76 16.41
CA LYS A 74 11.35 2.97 17.14
C LYS A 74 12.48 3.23 16.12
N THR A 75 13.05 4.43 16.16
CA THR A 75 14.14 4.87 15.27
C THR A 75 15.53 4.70 15.89
N LYS A 76 15.61 4.50 17.21
CA LYS A 76 16.87 4.25 17.91
C LYS A 76 17.30 2.81 17.70
N SER A 77 18.50 2.62 17.15
CA SER A 77 19.17 1.32 17.15
C SER A 77 19.55 0.99 18.59
N THR A 78 19.04 -0.11 19.13
CA THR A 78 19.64 -0.71 20.32
C THR A 78 20.89 -1.46 19.89
N SER A 79 22.03 -1.07 20.45
CA SER A 79 23.32 -1.77 20.33
C SER A 79 23.28 -3.13 21.01
#